data_AF-G5SE25-F1
#
_entry.id   AF-G5SE25-F1
#
_cell.length_a   1.000
_cell.length_b   1.000
_cell.length_c   1.000
_cell.angle_alpha   90.00
_cell.angle_beta   90.00
_cell.angle_gamma   90.00
#
_symmetry.space_group_name_H-M   'P 1'
#
loop_
_entity.id
_entity.type
_entity.pdbx_description
1 polymer ?
#
loop_
_entity_poly.entity_id
_entity_poly.type
_entity_poly.pdbx_seq_one_letter_code
_entity_poly.pdbx_strand_id
1 'polypeptide(L)' 'MLTKDLSVTFCGVKFPNPFCLSSSPVGNCYEMCAKAYDTGWGGIVFKTIGF' A
#
# COMPACT_ATOMS: atom_id res chain seq x y z
N MET A 1 -10.73 0.88 -25.43
CA MET A 1 -9.66 1.38 -24.53
C MET A 1 -8.74 0.22 -24.20
N LEU A 2 -7.42 0.42 -24.28
CA LEU A 2 -6.47 -0.58 -23.80
C LEU A 2 -6.41 -0.47 -22.27
N THR A 3 -6.91 -1.46 -21.54
CA THR A 3 -6.69 -1.58 -20.10
C THR A 3 -5.27 -2.09 -19.86
N LYS A 4 -4.46 -1.31 -19.14
CA LYS A 4 -3.09 -1.71 -18.77
C LYS A 4 -3.12 -2.38 -17.41
N ASP A 5 -2.58 -3.59 -17.33
CA ASP A 5 -2.33 -4.28 -16.07
C ASP A 5 -1.15 -3.63 -15.36
N LEU A 6 -1.38 -3.14 -14.13
CA LEU A 6 -0.35 -2.54 -13.28
C LEU A 6 0.15 -3.50 -12.21
N SER A 7 -0.35 -4.73 -12.16
CA SER A 7 0.04 -5.69 -11.12
C SER A 7 1.51 -6.05 -11.20
N VAL A 8 2.13 -6.27 -10.04
CA VAL A 8 3.55 -6.64 -9.92
C VAL A 8 3.71 -7.75 -8.88
N THR A 9 4.69 -8.63 -9.09
CA THR A 9 5.13 -9.59 -8.07
C THR A 9 6.48 -9.14 -7.55
N PHE A 10 6.58 -8.86 -6.25
CA PHE A 10 7.81 -8.44 -5.60
C PHE A 10 8.03 -9.25 -4.33
N CYS A 11 9.23 -9.80 -4.16
CA CYS A 11 9.58 -10.70 -3.05
C CYS A 11 8.57 -11.86 -2.85
N GLY A 12 7.98 -12.37 -3.93
CA GLY A 12 6.97 -13.44 -3.88
C GLY A 12 5.54 -13.00 -3.51
N VAL A 13 5.32 -11.70 -3.25
CA VAL A 13 3.98 -11.14 -2.97
C VAL A 13 3.44 -10.48 -4.22
N LYS A 14 2.18 -10.78 -4.57
CA LYS A 14 1.47 -10.14 -5.67
C LYS A 14 0.77 -8.87 -5.19
N PHE A 15 1.08 -7.74 -5.82
CA PHE A 15 0.43 -6.46 -5.60
C PHE A 15 -0.48 -6.13 -6.78
N PRO A 16 -1.67 -5.53 -6.56
CA PRO A 16 -2.58 -5.14 -7.64
C PRO A 16 -2.04 -3.96 -8.47
N ASN A 17 -1.14 -3.17 -7.90
CA ASN A 17 -0.43 -2.07 -8.51
C ASN A 17 0.87 -1.78 -7.70
N PRO A 18 1.85 -1.03 -8.23
CA PRO A 18 3.14 -0.83 -7.56
C PRO A 18 3.14 0.33 -6.54
N PHE A 19 1.97 0.90 -6.21
CA PHE A 19 1.89 2.08 -5.36
C PHE A 19 1.65 1.69 -3.90
N CYS A 20 2.64 1.94 -3.04
CA CYS A 20 2.57 1.62 -1.62
C CYS A 20 2.70 2.87 -0.75
N LEU A 21 1.89 2.97 0.30
CA LEU A 21 1.98 4.06 1.27
C LEU A 21 3.26 3.88 2.10
N SER A 22 4.08 4.93 2.21
CA SER A 22 5.36 4.85 2.92
C SER A 22 5.20 4.93 4.45
N SER A 23 6.19 4.44 5.19
CA SER A 23 6.29 4.62 6.65
C SER A 23 6.36 6.10 6.98
N SER A 24 5.24 6.65 7.45
CA SER A 24 5.02 8.09 7.57
C SER A 24 3.90 8.39 8.57
N PRO A 25 3.67 9.67 8.95
CA PRO A 25 2.57 10.04 9.83
C PRO A 25 1.17 9.64 9.32
N VAL A 26 1.01 9.43 8.01
CA VAL A 26 -0.27 9.05 7.37
C VAL A 26 -0.51 7.54 7.33
N GLY A 27 0.34 6.73 7.99
CA GLY A 27 0.17 5.28 8.14
C GLY A 27 0.44 4.84 9.59
N ASN A 28 -0.05 5.61 10.57
CA ASN A 28 0.25 5.40 12.00
C ASN A 28 -0.87 4.76 12.82
N CYS A 29 -2.08 4.60 12.26
CA CYS A 29 -3.23 4.00 12.92
C CYS A 29 -4.05 3.18 11.93
N TYR A 30 -4.99 2.40 12.49
CA TYR A 30 -5.84 1.51 11.70
C TYR A 30 -6.66 2.27 10.66
N GLU A 31 -7.31 3.36 11.05
CA GLU A 31 -8.24 4.12 10.20
C GLU A 31 -7.54 4.67 8.96
N MET A 32 -6.29 5.13 9.11
CA MET A 32 -5.48 5.61 8.00
C MET A 32 -5.08 4.46 7.06
N CYS A 33 -4.68 3.32 7.62
CA CYS A 33 -4.29 2.17 6.81
C CYS A 33 -5.48 1.57 6.06
N ALA A 34 -6.63 1.43 6.72
CA ALA A 34 -7.87 0.96 6.11
C ALA A 34 -8.27 1.88 4.94
N LYS A 35 -8.26 3.20 5.16
CA LYS A 35 -8.57 4.18 4.12
C LYS A 35 -7.62 4.11 2.91
N ALA A 36 -6.34 3.81 3.11
CA ALA A 36 -5.41 3.64 2.00
C ALA A 36 -5.79 2.43 1.12
N TYR A 37 -6.17 1.30 1.72
CA TYR A 37 -6.67 0.18 0.94
C TYR A 37 -7.99 0.49 0.22
N ASP A 38 -8.93 1.15 0.89
CA ASP A 38 -10.22 1.56 0.30
C ASP A 38 -10.06 2.52 -0.89
N THR A 39 -8.96 3.28 -0.91
CA THR A 39 -8.63 4.23 -2.00
C THR A 39 -7.76 3.62 -3.10
N GLY A 40 -7.48 2.32 -3.03
CA GLY A 40 -6.82 1.57 -4.10
C GLY A 40 -5.29 1.48 -4.02
N TRP A 41 -4.69 1.84 -2.88
CA TRP A 41 -3.26 1.59 -2.66
C TRP A 41 -2.96 0.09 -2.73
N GLY A 42 -1.87 -0.28 -3.41
CA GLY A 42 -1.45 -1.68 -3.56
C GLY A 42 -0.83 -2.28 -2.30
N GLY A 43 -0.31 -1.44 -1.41
CA GLY A 43 0.31 -1.86 -0.15
C GLY A 43 0.59 -0.69 0.80
N ILE A 44 1.04 -1.01 2.02
CA ILE A 44 1.33 -0.04 3.07
C ILE A 44 2.57 -0.49 3.83
N VAL A 45 3.44 0.46 4.16
CA VAL A 45 4.52 0.30 5.12
C VAL A 45 4.12 1.09 6.37
N PHE A 46 3.76 0.36 7.44
CA PHE A 46 3.28 0.99 8.67
C PHE A 46 4.35 1.89 9.29
N LYS A 47 3.92 2.95 10.00
CA LYS A 47 4.81 3.87 10.69
C LYS A 47 5.77 3.09 11.60
N THR A 48 7.05 3.43 11.53
CA THR A 48 8.08 2.83 12.39
C THR A 48 7.66 2.87 13.85
N ILE A 49 7.65 1.70 14.49
CA ILE A 49 7.34 1.53 15.91
C ILE A 49 8.67 1.51 16.68
N GLY A 50 8.76 2.36 17.70
CA GLY A 50 9.84 2.34 18.68
C GLY A 50 9.40 1.65 19.98
N PHE A 51 10.38 1.35 20.84
CA PHE A 51 10.14 0.88 22.21
C PHE A 51 9.99 2.06 23.17
#